data_AF-A0AAV5AMI3-F1
#
_entry.id   AF-A0AAV5AMI3-F1
#
_cell.length_a   1.000
_cell.length_b   1.000
_cell.length_c   1.000
_cell.angle_alpha   90.00
_cell.angle_beta   90.00
_cell.angle_gamma   90.00
#
_symmetry.space_group_name_H-M   'P 1'
#
loop_
_entity.id
_entity.type
_entity.pdbx_description
1 polymer ?
#
loop_
_entity_poly.entity_id
_entity_poly.type
_entity_poly.pdbx_seq_one_letter_code
_entity_poly.pdbx_strand_id
1 'polypeptide(L)'
;MPKNSNGTTSKSTSSSRSSNSDYAIYKSYGGWQNFHHCHRLKPWDDDDLEEGKAIIQALRDADTDYYASAARGGGNQSSSNRLTVRQIEKG
;
A
#
# COMPACT_ATOMS: atom_id res chain seq x y z
N MET A 1 -26.02 -42.01 -8.54
CA MET A 1 -25.28 -40.84 -9.08
C MET A 1 -24.82 -39.98 -7.91
N PRO A 2 -23.52 -39.67 -7.79
CA PRO A 2 -22.96 -38.94 -6.64
C PRO A 2 -23.39 -37.46 -6.63
N LYS A 3 -23.74 -36.94 -5.44
CA LYS A 3 -23.81 -35.49 -5.18
C LYS A 3 -22.41 -35.02 -4.82
N ASN A 4 -21.75 -34.39 -5.78
CA ASN A 4 -20.45 -33.76 -5.61
C ASN A 4 -20.65 -32.37 -4.98
N SER A 5 -20.10 -32.21 -3.77
CA SER A 5 -19.94 -30.96 -3.06
C SER A 5 -18.72 -30.21 -3.61
N ASN A 6 -18.92 -29.07 -4.27
CA ASN A 6 -17.82 -28.15 -4.57
C ASN A 6 -17.83 -27.01 -3.57
N GLY A 7 -16.88 -27.08 -2.65
CA GLY A 7 -16.60 -26.08 -1.64
C GLY A 7 -16.37 -24.71 -2.27
N THR A 8 -17.04 -23.71 -1.72
CA THR A 8 -16.68 -22.31 -1.86
C THR A 8 -15.26 -22.13 -1.34
N THR A 9 -14.32 -22.27 -2.26
CA THR A 9 -12.93 -21.87 -2.06
C THR A 9 -12.97 -20.36 -2.04
N SER A 10 -13.13 -19.76 -0.87
CA SER A 10 -12.81 -18.35 -0.66
C SER A 10 -11.33 -18.21 -0.97
N LYS A 11 -11.02 -17.96 -2.25
CA LYS A 11 -9.70 -17.61 -2.73
C LYS A 11 -9.42 -16.22 -2.18
N SER A 12 -8.96 -16.18 -0.92
CA SER A 12 -8.20 -15.07 -0.37
C SER A 12 -7.01 -14.87 -1.31
N THR A 13 -7.22 -14.08 -2.35
CA THR A 13 -6.15 -13.59 -3.19
C THR A 13 -5.43 -12.54 -2.36
N SER A 14 -4.57 -13.00 -1.45
CA SER A 14 -3.36 -12.26 -1.12
C SER A 14 -2.51 -12.26 -2.39
N SER A 15 -2.95 -11.51 -3.40
CA SER A 15 -2.09 -11.08 -4.49
C SER A 15 -0.94 -10.40 -3.78
N SER A 16 0.26 -10.97 -3.86
CA SER A 16 1.46 -10.19 -3.59
C SER A 16 1.27 -8.90 -4.37
N ARG A 17 1.15 -7.77 -3.67
CA ARG A 17 1.07 -6.47 -4.33
C ARG A 17 2.44 -6.28 -4.93
N SER A 18 2.60 -6.75 -6.16
CA SER A 18 3.76 -6.48 -6.99
C SER A 18 3.95 -4.98 -6.89
N SER A 19 5.10 -4.56 -6.36
CA SER A 19 5.61 -3.18 -6.41
C SER A 19 4.97 -2.46 -7.59
N ASN A 20 4.11 -1.47 -7.33
CA ASN A 20 3.22 -0.93 -8.36
C ASN A 20 4.06 -0.48 -9.56
N SER A 21 4.03 -1.27 -10.63
CA SER A 21 4.66 -0.89 -11.88
C SER A 21 3.90 0.30 -12.45
N ASP A 22 4.55 1.10 -13.29
CA ASP A 22 3.87 2.23 -13.95
C ASP A 22 2.61 1.77 -14.66
N TYR A 23 2.66 0.59 -15.26
CA TYR A 23 1.50 -0.04 -15.87
C TYR A 23 0.35 -0.29 -14.90
N ALA A 24 0.63 -0.73 -13.66
CA ALA A 24 -0.40 -0.94 -12.65
C ALA A 24 -1.07 0.39 -12.25
N ILE A 25 -0.29 1.47 -12.16
CA ILE A 25 -0.80 2.82 -11.92
C ILE A 25 -1.64 3.29 -13.10
N TYR A 26 -1.13 3.24 -14.34
CA TYR A 26 -1.95 3.59 -15.52
C TYR A 26 -3.25 2.80 -15.61
N LYS A 27 -3.19 1.50 -15.29
CA LYS A 27 -4.37 0.62 -15.35
C LYS A 27 -5.46 1.03 -14.36
N SER A 28 -5.12 1.54 -13.17
CA SER A 28 -6.13 2.00 -12.21
C SER A 28 -6.86 3.25 -12.68
N TYR A 29 -6.20 4.08 -13.49
CA TYR A 29 -6.80 5.25 -14.15
C TYR A 29 -7.47 4.90 -15.48
N GLY A 30 -7.57 3.63 -15.90
CA GLY A 30 -8.16 3.26 -17.19
C GLY A 30 -7.22 3.41 -18.39
N GLY A 31 -5.91 3.54 -18.14
CA GLY A 31 -4.84 3.57 -19.14
C GLY A 31 -4.05 4.87 -19.14
N TRP A 32 -2.96 4.89 -19.92
CA TRP A 32 -2.04 6.02 -20.06
C TRP A 32 -2.74 7.33 -20.45
N GLN A 33 -3.62 7.27 -21.44
CA GLN A 33 -4.31 8.46 -21.97
C GLN A 33 -5.27 9.04 -20.94
N ASN A 34 -6.02 8.20 -20.24
CA ASN A 34 -6.96 8.67 -19.24
C ASN A 34 -6.26 9.20 -17.99
N PHE A 35 -5.09 8.64 -17.62
CA PHE A 35 -4.24 9.22 -16.58
C PHE A 35 -3.86 10.68 -16.90
N HIS A 36 -3.30 10.94 -18.09
CA HIS A 36 -2.94 12.31 -18.48
C HIS A 36 -4.17 13.23 -18.55
N HIS A 37 -5.30 12.72 -19.04
CA HIS A 37 -6.55 13.47 -19.07
C HIS A 37 -7.05 13.87 -17.67
N CYS A 38 -7.02 12.95 -16.70
CA CYS A 38 -7.40 13.22 -15.30
C CYS A 38 -6.48 14.25 -14.63
N HIS A 39 -5.20 14.24 -15.00
CA HIS A 39 -4.20 15.19 -14.49
C HIS A 39 -4.09 16.48 -15.33
N ARG A 40 -4.93 16.64 -16.36
CA ARG A 40 -4.95 17.78 -17.31
C ARG A 40 -3.62 17.98 -18.06
N LEU A 41 -2.84 16.91 -18.19
CA LEU A 41 -1.58 16.88 -18.91
C LEU A 41 -1.81 16.55 -20.38
N LYS A 42 -1.01 17.11 -21.28
CA LYS A 42 -1.06 16.80 -22.72
C LYS A 42 0.01 15.76 -23.07
N PRO A 43 -0.37 14.56 -23.55
CA PRO A 43 0.61 13.52 -23.90
C PRO A 43 1.50 13.86 -25.11
N TRP A 44 1.22 14.96 -25.81
CA TRP A 44 1.98 15.43 -26.97
C TRP A 44 2.88 16.62 -26.65
N ASP A 45 2.89 17.08 -25.40
CA ASP A 45 3.77 18.12 -24.90
C ASP A 45 4.83 17.45 -24.02
N ASP A 46 6.10 17.68 -24.31
CA ASP A 46 7.21 17.00 -23.63
C ASP A 46 7.32 17.43 -22.16
N ASP A 47 6.94 18.68 -21.85
CA ASP A 47 6.93 19.20 -20.48
C ASP A 47 5.85 18.49 -19.64
N ASP A 48 4.63 18.38 -20.18
CA ASP A 48 3.52 17.66 -19.53
C ASP A 48 3.82 16.15 -19.40
N LEU A 49 4.55 15.56 -20.36
CA LEU A 49 5.00 14.16 -20.30
C LEU A 49 6.00 13.92 -19.15
N GLU A 50 6.90 14.87 -18.91
CA GLU A 50 7.84 14.79 -17.78
C GLU A 50 7.12 14.96 -16.44
N GLU A 51 6.15 15.87 -16.37
CA GLU A 51 5.28 16.01 -15.19
C GLU A 51 4.50 14.72 -14.91
N GLY A 52 3.95 14.07 -15.94
CA GLY A 52 3.26 12.78 -15.80
C GLY A 52 4.14 11.68 -15.21
N LYS A 53 5.41 11.62 -15.60
CA LYS A 53 6.39 10.68 -15.02
C LYS A 53 6.69 11.00 -13.56
N ALA A 54 6.84 12.28 -13.22
CA ALA A 54 7.10 12.71 -11.85
C ALA A 54 5.94 12.36 -10.91
N ILE A 55 4.69 12.55 -11.35
CA ILE A 55 3.49 12.18 -10.57
C ILE A 55 3.46 10.68 -10.28
N ILE A 56 3.83 9.86 -11.27
CA ILE A 56 3.82 8.40 -11.12
C ILE A 56 4.92 7.92 -10.19
N GLN A 57 6.09 8.54 -10.27
CA GLN A 57 7.15 8.29 -9.31
C GLN A 57 6.67 8.61 -7.88
N ALA A 58 6.03 9.76 -7.67
CA ALA A 58 5.48 10.13 -6.37
C ALA A 58 4.37 9.17 -5.88
N LEU A 59 3.49 8.70 -6.76
CA LEU A 59 2.45 7.71 -6.43
C LEU A 59 3.04 6.37 -6.00
N ARG A 60 4.12 5.94 -6.67
CA ARG A 60 4.84 4.70 -6.33
C ARG A 60 5.51 4.80 -4.95
N ASP A 61 6.15 5.93 -4.70
CA ASP A 61 6.83 6.18 -3.43
C ASP A 61 5.81 6.25 -2.28
N ALA A 62 4.66 6.90 -2.50
CA ALA A 62 3.57 6.98 -1.52
C ALA A 62 2.94 5.60 -1.17
N ASP A 63 2.70 4.72 -2.15
CA ASP A 63 2.19 3.37 -1.86
C ASP A 63 3.24 2.55 -1.09
N THR A 64 4.53 2.71 -1.43
CA THR A 64 5.64 2.07 -0.71
C THR A 64 5.68 2.51 0.75
N ASP A 65 5.58 3.81 1.02
CA ASP A 65 5.59 4.37 2.38
C ASP A 65 4.34 3.98 3.19
N TYR A 66 3.17 3.91 2.55
CA TYR A 66 1.94 3.43 3.18
C TYR A 66 2.07 1.96 3.63
N TYR A 67 2.66 1.10 2.79
CA TYR A 67 2.91 -0.30 3.17
C TYR A 67 4.03 -0.44 4.22
N ALA A 68 5.08 0.38 4.14
CA ALA A 68 6.17 0.38 5.12
C ALA A 68 5.70 0.81 6.52
N SER A 69 4.80 1.79 6.61
CA SER A 69 4.22 2.22 7.89
C SER A 69 3.19 1.23 8.44
N ALA A 70 2.34 0.63 7.58
CA ALA A 70 1.39 -0.41 7.99
C ALA A 70 2.10 -1.69 8.49
N ALA A 71 3.22 -2.07 7.89
CA ALA A 71 4.02 -3.22 8.34
C ALA A 71 4.76 -2.97 9.67
N ARG A 72 4.95 -1.70 10.08
CA ARG A 72 5.61 -1.32 11.34
C ARG A 72 4.64 -0.97 12.48
N GLY A 73 3.33 -0.93 12.22
CA GLY A 73 2.30 -0.40 13.13
C GLY A 73 1.51 -1.42 13.96
N GLY A 74 1.89 -2.71 14.00
CA GLY A 74 1.22 -3.75 14.79
C GLY A 74 1.75 -3.90 16.23
N GLY A 75 2.31 -2.86 16.83
CA GLY A 75 2.90 -2.90 18.17
C GLY A 75 1.91 -2.46 19.25
N ASN A 76 1.32 -3.42 19.95
CA ASN A 76 0.61 -3.22 21.21
C ASN A 76 1.57 -2.63 22.25
N GLN A 77 1.63 -1.30 22.36
CA GLN A 77 2.25 -0.64 23.51
C GLN A 77 1.20 -0.46 24.59
N SER A 78 0.90 -1.55 25.31
CA SER A 78 0.37 -1.48 26.66
C SER A 78 1.44 -0.86 27.57
N SER A 79 1.52 0.46 27.49
CA SER A 79 2.28 1.30 28.40
C SER A 79 1.38 1.55 29.61
N SER A 80 1.72 0.94 30.74
CA SER A 80 1.86 1.65 32.02
C SER A 80 1.71 0.72 33.21
N ASN A 81 2.69 0.85 34.11
CA ASN A 81 2.55 0.69 35.55
C ASN A 81 2.58 -0.73 36.16
N ARG A 82 3.79 -1.30 36.24
CA ARG A 82 4.18 -2.00 37.47
C ARG A 82 5.56 -1.54 37.93
N LEU A 83 5.59 -0.36 38.54
CA LEU A 83 6.72 0.06 39.38
C LEU A 83 6.94 -1.05 40.41
N THR A 84 8.06 -1.75 40.29
CA THR A 84 8.50 -2.70 41.31
C THR A 84 8.73 -1.93 42.60
N VAL A 85 8.05 -2.40 43.64
CA VAL A 85 8.11 -1.84 44.99
C VAL A 85 9.56 -1.70 45.43
N ARG A 86 9.96 -0.43 45.58
CA ARG A 86 10.80 0.12 46.63
C ARG A 86 11.71 -0.88 47.35
N GLN A 87 12.97 -0.82 46.92
CA GLN A 87 14.16 -0.77 47.76
C GLN A 87 13.92 0.00 49.09
N ILE A 88 13.56 -0.72 50.14
CA ILE A 88 13.75 -0.43 51.57
C ILE A 88 13.74 -1.84 52.16
N GLU A 89 14.84 -2.44 52.60
CA GLU A 89 15.48 -2.24 53.88
C GLU A 89 16.83 -2.98 53.86
N LYS A 90 17.92 -2.28 54.19
CA LYS A 90 19.09 -2.87 54.83
C LYS A 90 19.61 -1.84 55.84
N GLY A 91 19.17 -2.00 57.09
CA GLY A 91 20.00 -1.71 58.25
C GLY A 91 20.95 -2.87 58.50
#